data_AF-A3FPM5-F1
#
_entry.id   AF-A3FPM5-F1
#
_cell.length_a   1.000
_cell.length_b   1.000
_cell.length_c   1.000
_cell.angle_alpha   90.00
_cell.angle_beta   90.00
_cell.angle_gamma   90.00
#
_symmetry.space_group_name_H-M   'P 1'
#
loop_
_entity.id
_entity.type
_entity.pdbx_description
1 polymer ?
#
loop_
_entity_poly.entity_id
_entity_poly.type
_entity_poly.pdbx_seq_one_letter_code
_entity_poly.pdbx_strand_id
1 'polypeptide(L)'
;MSKKTLPRAISIDCEMVGCGENGHISVLGRIAVVDDKLKLLMDAFVKPSMRVTNFRTKWSGLTWDKLKYGESFESIQKKFLQIVEHYRKESTSGLVFVGHDISNDFQVLKWTPPESEIRDTCTYFPLRKLLIKSLLEKGEITHHQKEGFLRQKPSLRSLSKHVLNLNIQQGSHCPWEDAKSTMMLYLMVRDRWEALVYNRNSITNSPTTIALNNEQNEDLGEAVIPHNKKKKNKKKKDIKKGKHVTINGK
;
A
#
# COMPACT_ATOMS: atom_id res chain seq x y z
N MET A 1 -11.89 -16.26 -32.24
CA MET A 1 -11.52 -15.29 -31.19
C MET A 1 -10.69 -16.01 -30.15
N SER A 2 -9.43 -15.66 -29.91
CA SER A 2 -8.66 -16.28 -28.82
C SER A 2 -9.34 -15.93 -27.49
N LYS A 3 -9.63 -16.93 -26.66
CA LYS A 3 -10.09 -16.67 -25.28
C LYS A 3 -9.05 -15.78 -24.60
N LYS A 4 -9.45 -14.57 -24.22
CA LYS A 4 -8.58 -13.66 -23.48
C LYS A 4 -8.33 -14.31 -22.11
N THR A 5 -7.11 -14.80 -21.91
CA THR A 5 -6.69 -15.41 -20.64
C THR A 5 -6.43 -14.30 -19.64
N LEU A 6 -7.03 -14.42 -18.45
CA LEU A 6 -6.82 -13.47 -17.36
C LEU A 6 -5.53 -13.81 -16.61
N PRO A 7 -4.84 -12.82 -16.01
CA PRO A 7 -3.69 -13.09 -15.17
C PRO A 7 -4.08 -14.00 -13.99
N ARG A 8 -3.13 -14.81 -13.53
CA ARG A 8 -3.23 -15.42 -12.20
C ARG A 8 -3.15 -14.31 -11.16
N ALA A 9 -3.78 -14.52 -10.01
CA ALA A 9 -3.72 -13.56 -8.91
C ALA A 9 -3.33 -14.24 -7.60
N ILE A 10 -2.57 -13.52 -6.78
CA ILE A 10 -2.41 -13.82 -5.36
C ILE A 10 -2.76 -12.58 -4.54
N SER A 11 -3.40 -12.77 -3.40
CA SER A 11 -3.62 -11.71 -2.43
C SER A 11 -2.68 -11.85 -1.24
N ILE A 12 -2.33 -10.71 -0.66
CA ILE A 12 -1.40 -10.60 0.46
C ILE A 12 -2.05 -9.74 1.53
N ASP A 13 -1.89 -10.16 2.76
CA ASP A 13 -2.16 -9.33 3.93
C ASP A 13 -1.13 -9.63 5.02
N CYS A 14 -0.61 -8.58 5.64
CA CYS A 14 0.40 -8.63 6.67
C CYS A 14 -0.09 -7.95 7.93
N GLU A 15 0.18 -8.59 9.07
CA GLU A 15 0.07 -7.95 10.37
C GLU A 15 1.43 -7.46 10.83
N MET A 16 1.48 -6.23 11.31
CA MET A 16 2.72 -5.58 11.73
C MET A 16 2.72 -5.27 13.22
N VAL A 17 3.92 -5.32 13.80
CA VAL A 17 4.24 -4.72 15.09
C VAL A 17 4.99 -3.41 14.90
N GLY A 18 4.92 -2.53 15.89
CA GLY A 18 5.72 -1.32 16.01
C GLY A 18 7.02 -1.58 16.76
N CYS A 19 8.13 -1.18 16.15
CA CYS A 19 9.48 -1.20 16.69
C CYS A 19 10.09 0.22 16.68
N GLY A 20 11.26 0.36 17.30
CA GLY A 20 11.95 1.64 17.43
C GLY A 20 11.28 2.58 18.45
N GLU A 21 11.75 3.83 18.48
CA GLU A 21 11.18 4.87 19.35
C GLU A 21 9.69 5.03 19.06
N ASN A 22 8.87 4.92 20.12
CA ASN A 22 7.41 5.01 20.08
C ASN A 22 6.68 4.05 19.11
N GLY A 23 7.36 3.03 18.56
CA GLY A 23 6.74 2.02 17.69
C GLY A 23 6.44 2.49 16.26
N HIS A 24 7.12 3.54 15.80
CA HIS A 24 6.93 4.13 14.47
C HIS A 24 7.42 3.26 13.31
N ILE A 25 8.32 2.31 13.57
CA ILE A 25 8.83 1.41 12.54
C ILE A 25 7.92 0.18 12.48
N SER A 26 7.18 0.03 11.39
CA SER A 26 6.40 -1.19 11.14
C SER A 26 7.32 -2.36 10.78
N VAL A 27 7.18 -3.47 11.49
CA VAL A 27 7.92 -4.72 11.24
C VAL A 27 6.91 -5.86 11.08
N LEU A 28 7.13 -6.73 10.09
CA LEU A 28 6.29 -7.88 9.82
C LEU A 28 6.20 -8.80 11.05
N GLY A 29 4.97 -9.16 11.44
CA GLY A 29 4.70 -10.10 12.54
C GLY A 29 3.86 -11.30 12.12
N ARG A 30 3.02 -11.19 11.09
CA ARG A 30 2.36 -12.33 10.43
C ARG A 30 2.07 -11.99 8.98
N ILE A 31 2.11 -12.98 8.10
CA ILE A 31 1.70 -12.85 6.69
C ILE A 31 0.70 -13.94 6.35
N ALA A 32 -0.28 -13.61 5.52
CA ALA A 32 -1.06 -14.58 4.77
C ALA A 32 -1.00 -14.31 3.25
N VAL A 33 -1.01 -15.40 2.48
CA VAL A 33 -1.06 -15.36 1.00
C VAL A 33 -2.14 -16.32 0.52
N VAL A 34 -3.04 -15.83 -0.34
CA VAL A 34 -4.17 -16.61 -0.88
C VAL A 34 -4.17 -16.51 -2.40
N ASP A 35 -4.48 -17.60 -3.11
CA ASP A 35 -4.57 -17.56 -4.57
C ASP A 35 -5.96 -17.19 -5.11
N ASP A 36 -6.03 -17.05 -6.44
CA ASP A 36 -7.26 -16.79 -7.20
C ASP A 36 -8.32 -17.91 -7.17
N LYS A 37 -8.01 -19.06 -6.54
CA LYS A 37 -8.95 -20.13 -6.21
C LYS A 37 -9.34 -20.10 -4.73
N LEU A 38 -8.99 -19.03 -4.02
CA LEU A 38 -9.21 -18.83 -2.58
C LEU A 38 -8.48 -19.87 -1.69
N LYS A 39 -7.43 -20.51 -2.21
CA LYS A 39 -6.59 -21.44 -1.45
C LYS A 39 -5.54 -20.67 -0.66
N LEU A 40 -5.43 -20.98 0.63
CA LEU A 40 -4.35 -20.48 1.48
C LEU A 40 -3.02 -21.12 1.06
N LEU A 41 -2.07 -20.28 0.63
CA LEU A 41 -0.73 -20.70 0.23
C LEU A 41 0.28 -20.56 1.37
N MET A 42 0.08 -19.55 2.22
CA MET A 42 0.96 -19.25 3.33
C MET A 42 0.15 -18.58 4.44
N ASP A 43 0.39 -18.97 5.69
CA ASP A 43 -0.03 -18.27 6.90
C ASP A 43 1.05 -18.53 7.96
N ALA A 44 1.81 -17.51 8.31
CA ALA A 44 2.97 -17.68 9.15
C ALA A 44 3.25 -16.48 10.04
N PHE A 45 3.56 -16.76 11.31
CA PHE A 45 4.09 -15.77 12.25
C PHE A 45 5.58 -15.55 12.00
N VAL A 46 6.01 -14.29 12.13
CA VAL A 46 7.39 -13.87 11.88
C VAL A 46 7.98 -13.36 13.17
N LYS A 47 9.14 -13.90 13.56
CA LYS A 47 9.88 -13.40 14.71
C LYS A 47 10.48 -12.03 14.36
N PRO A 48 10.12 -10.95 15.07
CA PRO A 48 10.63 -9.61 14.77
C PRO A 48 12.16 -9.57 14.89
N SER A 49 12.82 -8.95 13.91
CA SER A 49 14.28 -8.74 13.88
C SER A 49 14.76 -7.64 14.84
N MET A 50 13.82 -6.93 15.47
CA MET A 50 14.07 -5.82 16.38
C MET A 50 13.16 -5.91 17.59
N ARG A 51 13.54 -5.25 18.69
CA ARG A 51 12.70 -5.15 19.89
C ARG A 51 11.38 -4.46 19.55
N VAL A 52 10.29 -5.18 19.83
CA VAL A 52 8.92 -4.65 19.73
C VAL A 52 8.67 -3.67 20.86
N THR A 53 8.19 -2.48 20.52
CA THR A 53 7.77 -1.44 21.47
C THR A 53 6.26 -1.26 21.49
N ASN A 54 5.54 -1.71 20.45
CA ASN A 54 4.09 -1.72 20.40
C ASN A 54 3.58 -2.88 19.54
N PHE A 55 2.86 -3.84 20.12
CA PHE A 55 2.34 -4.99 19.36
C PHE A 55 1.17 -4.67 18.44
N ARG A 56 0.50 -3.52 18.63
CA ARG A 56 -0.72 -3.14 17.91
C ARG A 56 -1.85 -4.17 18.07
N THR A 57 -1.85 -4.93 19.18
CA THR A 57 -2.65 -6.15 19.40
C THR A 57 -4.15 -5.96 19.16
N LYS A 58 -4.70 -4.77 19.47
CA LYS A 58 -6.11 -4.45 19.22
C LYS A 58 -6.49 -4.67 17.75
N TRP A 59 -5.59 -4.35 16.83
CA TRP A 59 -5.76 -4.56 15.40
C TRP A 59 -5.10 -5.85 14.97
N SER A 60 -3.80 -6.03 15.24
CA SER A 60 -3.02 -7.13 14.67
C SER A 60 -3.25 -8.50 15.30
N GLY A 61 -3.84 -8.54 16.50
CA GLY A 61 -3.93 -9.75 17.30
C GLY A 61 -2.58 -10.35 17.72
N LEU A 62 -1.47 -9.66 17.46
CA LEU A 62 -0.13 -10.14 17.76
C LEU A 62 0.22 -9.96 19.24
N THR A 63 0.93 -10.93 19.79
CA THR A 63 1.49 -10.93 21.14
C THR A 63 2.87 -11.55 21.10
N TRP A 64 3.69 -11.31 22.13
CA TRP A 64 5.01 -11.96 22.21
C TRP A 64 4.92 -13.49 22.14
N ASP A 65 3.93 -14.09 22.80
CA ASP A 65 3.75 -15.54 22.79
C ASP A 65 3.49 -16.13 21.42
N LYS A 66 2.82 -15.39 20.53
CA LYS A 66 2.61 -15.78 19.13
C LYS A 66 3.88 -15.59 18.30
N LEU A 67 4.68 -14.58 18.59
CA LEU A 67 5.83 -14.19 17.77
C LEU A 67 7.15 -14.87 18.14
N LYS A 68 7.33 -15.28 19.41
CA LYS A 68 8.63 -15.76 19.92
C LYS A 68 9.16 -17.01 19.21
N TYR A 69 8.26 -17.82 18.66
CA TYR A 69 8.56 -19.03 17.87
C TYR A 69 8.24 -18.86 16.37
N GLY A 70 7.94 -17.64 15.93
CA GLY A 70 7.78 -17.34 14.51
C GLY A 70 9.07 -17.61 13.73
N GLU A 71 8.95 -17.80 12.43
CA GLU A 71 10.10 -17.96 11.55
C GLU A 71 10.86 -16.64 11.38
N SER A 72 12.12 -16.71 10.93
CA SER A 72 12.86 -15.49 10.60
C SER A 72 12.25 -14.79 9.39
N PHE A 73 12.43 -13.47 9.32
CA PHE A 73 11.98 -12.66 8.18
C PHE A 73 12.55 -13.20 6.86
N GLU A 74 13.82 -13.59 6.83
CA GLU A 74 14.51 -14.08 5.63
C GLU A 74 13.91 -15.40 5.13
N SER A 75 13.57 -16.32 6.04
CA SER A 75 12.89 -17.58 5.68
C SER A 75 11.53 -17.29 5.06
N ILE A 76 10.76 -16.40 5.69
CA ILE A 76 9.42 -16.02 5.27
C ILE A 76 9.42 -15.31 3.92
N GLN A 77 10.32 -14.33 3.74
CA GLN A 77 10.47 -13.61 2.49
C GLN A 77 10.89 -14.56 1.36
N LYS A 78 11.82 -15.50 1.62
CA LYS A 78 12.22 -16.51 0.63
C LYS A 78 11.05 -17.39 0.21
N LYS A 79 10.25 -17.90 1.15
CA LYS A 79 9.05 -18.71 0.86
C LYS A 79 8.02 -17.92 0.05
N PHE A 80 7.78 -16.66 0.43
CA PHE A 80 6.90 -15.77 -0.32
C PHE A 80 7.37 -15.58 -1.77
N LEU A 81 8.66 -15.29 -1.99
CA LEU A 81 9.21 -15.11 -3.33
C LEU A 81 9.17 -16.39 -4.18
N GLN A 82 9.32 -17.56 -3.56
CA GLN A 82 9.14 -18.85 -4.25
C GLN A 82 7.70 -19.05 -4.72
N ILE A 83 6.70 -18.67 -3.92
CA ILE A 83 5.30 -18.66 -4.33
C ILE A 83 5.10 -17.72 -5.53
N VAL A 84 5.64 -16.50 -5.45
CA VAL A 84 5.58 -15.53 -6.55
C VAL A 84 6.18 -16.08 -7.84
N GLU A 85 7.38 -16.65 -7.77
CA GLU A 85 8.06 -17.22 -8.93
C GLU A 85 7.27 -18.38 -9.55
N HIS A 86 6.74 -19.27 -8.70
CA HIS A 86 5.91 -20.39 -9.14
C HIS A 86 4.67 -19.90 -9.91
N TYR A 87 3.88 -18.99 -9.33
CA TYR A 87 2.67 -18.47 -9.97
C TYR A 87 2.95 -17.65 -11.23
N ARG A 88 4.09 -16.94 -11.29
CA ARG A 88 4.53 -16.26 -12.52
C ARG A 88 4.84 -17.27 -13.62
N LYS A 89 5.57 -18.36 -13.32
CA LYS A 89 5.93 -19.40 -14.30
C LYS A 89 4.71 -20.15 -14.84
N GLU A 90 3.70 -20.36 -14.01
CA GLU A 90 2.46 -21.06 -14.42
C GLU A 90 1.48 -20.19 -15.20
N SER A 91 1.70 -18.88 -15.28
CA SER A 91 0.78 -17.95 -15.93
C SER A 91 1.28 -17.51 -17.30
N THR A 92 0.47 -17.73 -18.34
CA THR A 92 0.71 -17.17 -19.68
C THR A 92 0.22 -15.73 -19.83
N SER A 93 -0.40 -15.15 -18.80
CA SER A 93 -1.02 -13.82 -18.84
C SER A 93 -0.55 -12.89 -17.72
N GLY A 94 0.55 -13.26 -17.06
CA GLY A 94 1.13 -12.52 -15.95
C GLY A 94 0.52 -12.86 -14.59
N LEU A 95 1.10 -12.27 -13.55
CA LEU A 95 0.66 -12.41 -12.16
C LEU A 95 0.25 -11.03 -11.65
N VAL A 96 -0.85 -10.96 -10.92
CA VAL A 96 -1.26 -9.75 -10.20
C VAL A 96 -1.29 -9.98 -8.68
N PHE A 97 -1.03 -8.90 -7.95
CA PHE A 97 -0.99 -8.84 -6.50
C PHE A 97 -2.17 -8.03 -5.99
N VAL A 98 -3.04 -8.67 -5.23
CA VAL A 98 -4.29 -8.09 -4.75
C VAL A 98 -4.17 -7.78 -3.26
N GLY A 99 -4.54 -6.58 -2.83
CA GLY A 99 -4.51 -6.22 -1.41
C GLY A 99 -5.40 -5.04 -1.11
N HIS A 100 -5.32 -4.55 0.13
CA HIS A 100 -6.11 -3.42 0.61
C HIS A 100 -5.18 -2.44 1.32
N ASP A 101 -4.84 -1.33 0.66
CA ASP A 101 -3.72 -0.45 1.06
C ASP A 101 -2.37 -1.19 1.06
N ILE A 102 -2.17 -2.03 0.04
CA ILE A 102 -1.13 -3.06 -0.07
C ILE A 102 0.32 -2.53 -0.06
N SER A 103 0.51 -1.23 -0.22
CA SER A 103 1.84 -0.62 -0.15
C SER A 103 2.53 -0.85 1.20
N ASN A 104 1.74 -0.93 2.28
CA ASN A 104 2.27 -1.19 3.62
C ASN A 104 2.83 -2.61 3.74
N ASP A 105 2.14 -3.59 3.15
CA ASP A 105 2.57 -4.99 3.09
C ASP A 105 3.88 -5.14 2.33
N PHE A 106 3.97 -4.54 1.14
CA PHE A 106 5.19 -4.53 0.33
C PHE A 106 6.37 -3.89 1.06
N GLN A 107 6.12 -2.80 1.79
CA GLN A 107 7.16 -2.14 2.58
C GLN A 107 7.73 -3.07 3.66
N VAL A 108 6.87 -3.75 4.44
CA VAL A 108 7.36 -4.66 5.49
C VAL A 108 7.92 -5.97 4.94
N LEU A 109 7.50 -6.38 3.75
CA LEU A 109 8.09 -7.48 2.99
C LEU A 109 9.39 -7.10 2.30
N LYS A 110 9.79 -5.82 2.32
CA LYS A 110 10.98 -5.29 1.62
C LYS A 110 11.04 -5.72 0.15
N TRP A 111 9.87 -5.77 -0.50
CA TRP A 111 9.72 -6.22 -1.86
C TRP A 111 8.52 -5.55 -2.50
N THR A 112 8.70 -5.03 -3.72
CA THR A 112 7.66 -4.30 -4.46
C THR A 112 7.56 -4.86 -5.87
N PRO A 113 6.38 -5.32 -6.34
CA PRO A 113 6.18 -5.70 -7.74
C PRO A 113 6.07 -4.47 -8.65
N PRO A 114 6.17 -4.65 -9.98
CA PRO A 114 5.79 -3.61 -10.94
C PRO A 114 4.37 -3.08 -10.68
N GLU A 115 4.16 -1.77 -10.85
CA GLU A 115 2.86 -1.14 -10.60
C GLU A 115 1.72 -1.75 -11.43
N SER A 116 2.04 -2.19 -12.66
CA SER A 116 1.10 -2.86 -13.55
C SER A 116 0.53 -4.18 -13.00
N GLU A 117 1.23 -4.81 -12.05
CA GLU A 117 0.81 -6.05 -11.39
C GLU A 117 -0.04 -5.78 -10.13
N ILE A 118 -0.19 -4.54 -9.68
CA ILE A 118 -0.87 -4.22 -8.40
C ILE A 118 -2.37 -4.02 -8.61
N ARG A 119 -3.18 -4.60 -7.73
CA ARG A 119 -4.64 -4.45 -7.67
C ARG A 119 -5.06 -4.12 -6.24
N ASP A 120 -5.00 -2.84 -5.90
CA ASP A 120 -5.38 -2.35 -4.57
C ASP A 120 -6.88 -2.03 -4.48
N THR A 121 -7.61 -2.83 -3.71
CA THR A 121 -9.07 -2.75 -3.56
C THR A 121 -9.53 -1.46 -2.87
N CYS A 122 -8.70 -0.80 -2.04
CA CYS A 122 -9.09 0.43 -1.36
C CYS A 122 -9.09 1.66 -2.30
N THR A 123 -8.29 1.60 -3.36
CA THR A 123 -8.18 2.68 -4.37
C THR A 123 -9.09 2.44 -5.57
N TYR A 124 -9.60 1.22 -5.77
CA TYR A 124 -10.40 0.88 -6.95
C TYR A 124 -11.81 1.48 -6.89
N PHE A 125 -12.01 2.56 -7.65
CA PHE A 125 -13.24 3.36 -7.64
C PHE A 125 -14.54 2.58 -7.93
N PRO A 126 -14.56 1.57 -8.83
CA PRO A 126 -15.77 0.75 -9.02
C PRO A 126 -16.22 -0.02 -7.77
N LEU A 127 -15.30 -0.54 -6.94
CA LEU A 127 -15.68 -1.17 -5.66
C LEU A 127 -16.29 -0.15 -4.69
N ARG A 128 -15.74 1.07 -4.64
CA ARG A 128 -16.32 2.18 -3.85
C ARG A 128 -17.74 2.53 -4.29
N LYS A 129 -18.02 2.51 -5.61
CA LYS A 129 -19.37 2.71 -6.15
C LYS A 129 -20.33 1.60 -5.73
N LEU A 130 -19.89 0.34 -5.71
CA LEU A 130 -20.71 -0.78 -5.23
C LEU A 130 -21.05 -0.64 -3.75
N LEU A 131 -20.08 -0.27 -2.92
CA LEU A 131 -20.31 0.04 -1.51
C LEU A 131 -21.37 1.13 -1.33
N ILE A 132 -21.19 2.27 -1.99
CA ILE A 132 -22.12 3.41 -1.88
C ILE A 132 -23.52 3.02 -2.34
N LYS A 133 -23.64 2.25 -3.43
CA LYS A 133 -24.93 1.74 -3.90
C LYS A 133 -25.60 0.89 -2.81
N SER A 134 -24.87 -0.07 -2.24
CA SER A 134 -25.40 -0.92 -1.16
C SER A 134 -25.82 -0.11 0.08
N LEU A 135 -25.02 0.88 0.48
CA LEU A 135 -25.33 1.74 1.63
C LEU A 135 -26.60 2.58 1.40
N LEU A 136 -26.78 3.13 0.19
CA LEU A 136 -27.99 3.86 -0.19
C LEU A 136 -29.22 2.96 -0.19
N GLU A 137 -29.12 1.76 -0.78
CA GLU A 137 -30.20 0.78 -0.84
C GLU A 137 -30.64 0.30 0.56
N LYS A 138 -29.71 0.23 1.51
CA LYS A 138 -29.98 -0.11 2.92
C LYS A 138 -30.42 1.08 3.77
N GLY A 139 -30.45 2.29 3.21
CA GLY A 139 -30.77 3.51 3.96
C GLY A 139 -29.73 3.91 5.01
N GLU A 140 -28.50 3.35 4.94
CA GLU A 140 -27.42 3.64 5.90
C GLU A 140 -26.76 4.99 5.60
N ILE A 141 -26.90 5.51 4.38
CA ILE A 141 -26.50 6.85 3.97
C ILE A 141 -27.57 7.50 3.09
N THR A 142 -27.56 8.83 3.04
CA THR A 142 -28.40 9.63 2.15
C THR A 142 -27.67 10.00 0.86
N HIS A 143 -28.43 10.44 -0.16
CA HIS A 143 -27.84 10.96 -1.40
C HIS A 143 -26.91 12.16 -1.19
N HIS A 144 -27.16 13.00 -0.18
CA HIS A 144 -26.29 14.13 0.15
C HIS A 144 -24.94 13.68 0.74
N GLN A 145 -24.92 12.55 1.45
CA GLN A 145 -23.69 12.00 2.04
C GLN A 145 -22.79 11.28 1.01
N LYS A 146 -23.36 10.87 -0.13
CA LYS A 146 -22.66 10.12 -1.20
C LYS A 146 -21.31 10.72 -1.58
N GLU A 147 -21.23 12.04 -1.74
CA GLU A 147 -20.00 12.71 -2.18
C GLU A 147 -18.86 12.55 -1.17
N GLY A 148 -19.18 12.58 0.13
CA GLY A 148 -18.20 12.33 1.19
C GLY A 148 -17.63 10.91 1.12
N PHE A 149 -18.49 9.91 0.90
CA PHE A 149 -18.08 8.52 0.73
C PHE A 149 -17.28 8.29 -0.55
N LEU A 150 -17.56 9.03 -1.63
CA LEU A 150 -16.79 8.94 -2.88
C LEU A 150 -15.34 9.42 -2.71
N ARG A 151 -15.07 10.34 -1.80
CA ARG A 151 -13.73 10.91 -1.57
C ARG A 151 -12.87 10.11 -0.60
N GLN A 152 -13.47 9.22 0.18
CA GLN A 152 -12.77 8.44 1.21
C GLN A 152 -12.39 7.05 0.71
N LYS A 153 -11.21 6.57 1.11
CA LYS A 153 -10.87 5.14 0.96
C LYS A 153 -11.79 4.33 1.87
N PRO A 154 -12.56 3.36 1.33
CA PRO A 154 -13.37 2.50 2.18
C PRO A 154 -12.47 1.53 2.94
N SER A 155 -12.89 1.11 4.13
CA SER A 155 -12.21 0.03 4.85
C SER A 155 -12.55 -1.33 4.25
N LEU A 156 -11.65 -2.30 4.41
CA LEU A 156 -11.89 -3.69 4.00
C LEU A 156 -13.13 -4.27 4.69
N ARG A 157 -13.33 -3.97 5.98
CA ARG A 157 -14.52 -4.36 6.73
C ARG A 157 -15.81 -3.86 6.07
N SER A 158 -15.84 -2.59 5.64
CA SER A 158 -17.01 -2.00 5.01
C SER A 158 -17.26 -2.62 3.62
N LEU A 159 -16.21 -2.75 2.79
CA LEU A 159 -16.34 -3.43 1.49
C LEU A 159 -16.83 -4.87 1.67
N SER A 160 -16.25 -5.63 2.58
CA SER A 160 -16.62 -7.03 2.82
C SER A 160 -18.07 -7.16 3.27
N LYS A 161 -18.51 -6.31 4.21
CA LYS A 161 -19.89 -6.34 4.72
C LYS A 161 -20.92 -5.98 3.64
N HIS A 162 -20.66 -4.93 2.85
CA HIS A 162 -21.69 -4.37 1.95
C HIS A 162 -21.61 -4.90 0.52
N VAL A 163 -20.42 -5.31 0.07
CA VAL A 163 -20.22 -5.83 -1.28
C VAL A 163 -20.22 -7.36 -1.31
N LEU A 164 -19.65 -8.01 -0.28
CA LEU A 164 -19.59 -9.48 -0.21
C LEU A 164 -20.61 -10.10 0.76
N ASN A 165 -21.31 -9.30 1.57
CA ASN A 165 -22.14 -9.77 2.67
C ASN A 165 -21.38 -10.63 3.69
N LEU A 166 -20.11 -10.28 3.95
CA LEU A 166 -19.22 -10.97 4.89
C LEU A 166 -18.86 -10.06 6.07
N ASN A 167 -19.06 -10.58 7.28
CA ASN A 167 -18.65 -9.90 8.52
C ASN A 167 -17.28 -10.40 8.95
N ILE A 168 -16.25 -9.61 8.65
CA ILE A 168 -14.86 -9.88 9.04
C ILE A 168 -14.42 -8.91 10.16
N GLN A 169 -13.24 -9.13 10.73
CA GLN A 169 -12.62 -8.21 11.71
C GLN A 169 -13.55 -7.88 12.91
N GLN A 170 -14.25 -8.89 13.44
CA GLN A 170 -15.13 -8.71 14.62
C GLN A 170 -14.34 -8.61 15.94
N GLY A 171 -13.06 -8.99 15.91
CA GLY A 171 -12.08 -8.78 16.98
C GLY A 171 -10.78 -8.21 16.40
N SER A 172 -9.64 -8.78 16.80
CA SER A 172 -8.40 -8.57 16.07
C SER A 172 -8.53 -9.06 14.63
N HIS A 173 -7.81 -8.43 13.73
CA HIS A 173 -7.69 -8.82 12.34
C HIS A 173 -7.01 -10.19 12.21
N CYS A 174 -7.34 -10.88 11.12
CA CYS A 174 -6.76 -12.16 10.77
C CYS A 174 -6.31 -12.07 9.31
N PRO A 175 -5.00 -12.10 9.02
CA PRO A 175 -4.52 -11.79 7.68
C PRO A 175 -5.01 -12.77 6.62
N TRP A 176 -5.27 -14.03 7.00
CA TRP A 176 -5.90 -14.98 6.09
C TRP A 176 -7.33 -14.56 5.70
N GLU A 177 -8.16 -14.15 6.67
CA GLU A 177 -9.53 -13.69 6.41
C GLU A 177 -9.51 -12.43 5.52
N ASP A 178 -8.58 -11.52 5.79
CA ASP A 178 -8.45 -10.24 5.09
C ASP A 178 -7.90 -10.43 3.67
N ALA A 179 -6.86 -11.24 3.48
CA ALA A 179 -6.34 -11.62 2.16
C ALA A 179 -7.40 -12.34 1.34
N LYS A 180 -8.17 -13.26 1.94
CA LYS A 180 -9.26 -13.97 1.26
C LYS A 180 -10.38 -13.02 0.85
N SER A 181 -10.82 -12.13 1.74
CA SER A 181 -11.88 -11.16 1.47
C SER A 181 -11.47 -10.18 0.37
N THR A 182 -10.20 -9.74 0.39
CA THR A 182 -9.63 -8.90 -0.66
C THR A 182 -9.59 -9.62 -2.01
N MET A 183 -9.19 -10.90 -2.05
CA MET A 183 -9.25 -11.70 -3.26
C MET A 183 -10.68 -11.84 -3.78
N MET A 184 -11.66 -12.07 -2.89
CA MET A 184 -13.08 -12.15 -3.29
C MET A 184 -13.59 -10.84 -3.90
N LEU A 185 -13.22 -9.69 -3.32
CA LEU A 185 -13.54 -8.38 -3.90
C LEU A 185 -12.95 -8.22 -5.30
N TYR A 186 -11.69 -8.62 -5.50
CA TYR A 186 -11.05 -8.60 -6.81
C TYR A 186 -11.76 -9.52 -7.80
N LEU A 187 -11.99 -10.79 -7.44
CA LEU A 187 -12.65 -11.77 -8.31
C LEU A 187 -14.04 -11.29 -8.77
N MET A 188 -14.79 -10.59 -7.93
CA MET A 188 -16.09 -10.01 -8.27
C MET A 188 -16.03 -8.99 -9.41
N VAL A 189 -14.92 -8.24 -9.51
CA VAL A 189 -14.75 -7.16 -10.49
C VAL A 189 -13.63 -7.43 -11.50
N ARG A 190 -13.03 -8.63 -11.46
CA ARG A 190 -11.78 -8.99 -12.17
C ARG A 190 -11.86 -8.69 -13.64
N ASP A 191 -12.88 -9.18 -14.33
CA ASP A 191 -12.98 -9.06 -15.78
C ASP A 191 -13.01 -7.59 -16.22
N ARG A 192 -13.73 -6.75 -15.47
CA ARG A 192 -13.78 -5.30 -15.71
C ARG A 192 -12.47 -4.63 -15.36
N TRP A 193 -11.84 -5.00 -14.24
CA TRP A 193 -10.58 -4.42 -13.81
C TRP A 193 -9.46 -4.71 -14.81
N GLU A 194 -9.30 -5.97 -15.21
CA GLU A 194 -8.26 -6.37 -16.17
C GLU A 194 -8.50 -5.81 -17.57
N ALA A 195 -9.76 -5.68 -18.00
CA ALA A 195 -10.08 -4.98 -19.25
C ALA A 195 -9.65 -3.50 -19.21
N LEU A 196 -9.90 -2.79 -18.10
CA LEU A 196 -9.49 -1.40 -17.94
C LEU A 196 -7.97 -1.22 -17.95
N VAL A 197 -7.24 -2.09 -17.25
CA VAL A 197 -5.77 -2.03 -17.20
C VAL A 197 -5.17 -2.35 -18.57
N TYR A 198 -5.66 -3.39 -19.24
CA TYR A 198 -5.23 -3.73 -20.60
C TYR A 198 -5.43 -2.56 -21.57
N ASN A 199 -6.62 -1.94 -21.55
CA ASN A 199 -6.93 -0.83 -22.44
C ASN A 199 -6.06 0.39 -22.15
N ARG A 200 -5.83 0.73 -20.87
CA ARG A 200 -4.90 1.80 -20.50
C ARG A 200 -3.50 1.54 -21.05
N ASN A 201 -2.97 0.33 -20.88
CA ASN A 201 -1.64 -0.03 -21.37
C ASN A 201 -1.55 0.00 -22.91
N SER A 202 -2.62 -0.37 -23.61
CA SER A 202 -2.66 -0.29 -25.08
C SER A 202 -2.63 1.16 -25.59
N ILE A 203 -3.20 2.11 -24.84
CA ILE A 203 -3.17 3.54 -25.17
C ILE A 203 -1.78 4.10 -24.89
N THR A 204 -1.20 3.83 -23.70
CA THR A 204 0.13 4.35 -23.34
C THR A 204 1.23 3.81 -24.22
N ASN A 205 1.09 2.58 -24.73
CA ASN A 205 2.06 1.93 -25.60
C ASN A 205 1.78 2.15 -27.10
N SER A 206 0.85 3.05 -27.45
CA SER A 206 0.62 3.38 -28.86
C SER A 206 1.84 4.12 -29.42
N PRO A 207 2.24 3.89 -30.69
CA PRO A 207 3.38 4.57 -31.31
C PRO A 207 3.27 6.10 -31.22
N THR A 208 2.05 6.63 -31.33
CA THR A 208 1.75 8.05 -31.19
C THR A 208 1.98 8.57 -29.77
N THR A 209 1.58 7.82 -28.73
CA THR A 209 1.79 8.23 -27.33
C THR A 209 3.25 8.10 -26.90
N ILE A 210 3.96 7.08 -27.39
CA ILE A 210 5.40 6.92 -27.15
C ILE A 210 6.19 8.04 -27.84
N ALA A 211 5.85 8.38 -29.10
CA ALA A 211 6.47 9.49 -29.81
C ALA A 211 6.28 10.83 -29.08
N LEU A 212 5.06 11.14 -28.63
CA LEU A 212 4.76 12.36 -27.87
C LEU A 212 5.52 12.44 -26.52
N ASN A 213 5.66 11.32 -25.82
CA ASN A 213 6.42 11.28 -24.56
C ASN A 213 7.94 11.36 -24.78
N ASN A 214 8.45 10.90 -25.93
CA ASN A 214 9.87 11.02 -26.28
C ASN A 214 10.20 12.43 -26.78
N GLU A 215 9.32 13.07 -27.57
CA GLU A 215 9.49 14.46 -28.02
C GLU A 215 9.49 15.47 -26.85
N GLN A 216 8.74 15.21 -25.76
CA GLN A 216 8.79 16.04 -24.55
C GLN A 216 10.09 15.89 -23.73
N ASN A 217 10.90 14.86 -23.99
CA ASN A 217 12.18 14.66 -23.32
C ASN A 217 13.38 15.21 -24.11
N GLU A 218 13.19 15.65 -25.36
CA GLU A 218 14.26 16.20 -26.21
C GLU A 218 14.36 17.74 -26.16
N ASP A 219 13.40 18.45 -25.54
CA ASP A 219 13.37 19.94 -25.46
C ASP A 219 13.69 20.51 -24.06
N LEU A 220 14.59 19.88 -23.32
CA LEU A 220 15.24 20.52 -22.16
C LEU A 220 16.76 20.47 -22.33
N GLY A 221 17.22 21.24 -23.31
CA GLY A 221 18.62 21.65 -23.42
C GLY A 221 19.11 22.33 -22.14
N GLU A 222 20.35 22.04 -21.80
CA GLU A 222 21.18 22.54 -20.70
C GLU A 222 20.67 23.80 -19.96
N ALA A 223 20.12 23.61 -18.76
CA ALA A 223 20.09 24.65 -17.74
C ALA A 223 21.17 24.36 -16.69
N VAL A 224 22.22 25.18 -16.76
CA VAL A 224 23.36 25.34 -15.85
C VAL A 224 22.99 25.10 -14.37
N ILE A 225 23.72 24.19 -13.72
CA ILE A 225 23.69 23.97 -12.27
C ILE A 225 24.25 25.20 -11.54
N PRO A 226 23.48 25.88 -10.66
CA PRO A 226 24.07 26.77 -9.67
C PRO A 226 24.31 25.97 -8.38
N HIS A 227 25.59 25.69 -8.12
CA HIS A 227 26.10 25.38 -6.79
C HIS A 227 25.64 26.45 -5.80
N ASN A 228 24.84 26.09 -4.77
CA ASN A 228 24.65 26.98 -3.63
C ASN A 228 25.22 26.37 -2.34
N LYS A 229 26.34 26.97 -1.94
CA LYS A 229 27.11 26.73 -0.74
C LYS A 229 26.31 27.11 0.50
N LYS A 230 26.52 26.33 1.57
CA LYS A 230 26.27 26.67 2.98
C LYS A 230 26.45 28.18 3.25
N LYS A 231 25.43 28.83 3.84
CA LYS A 231 25.63 30.10 4.58
C LYS A 231 25.20 29.96 6.03
N LYS A 232 26.22 30.03 6.88
CA LYS A 232 26.18 30.25 8.34
C LYS A 232 25.54 31.60 8.63
N ASN A 233 24.63 31.66 9.60
CA ASN A 233 24.24 32.91 10.25
C ASN A 233 25.35 33.40 11.18
N LYS A 234 25.89 34.60 10.92
CA LYS A 234 26.72 35.36 11.86
C LYS A 234 26.31 36.84 11.83
N LYS A 235 25.90 37.34 13.00
CA LYS A 235 25.68 38.75 13.35
C LYS A 235 26.93 39.62 13.12
N LYS A 236 26.75 40.85 12.64
CA LYS A 236 27.56 42.07 12.90
C LYS A 236 26.60 43.26 12.79
N LYS A 237 26.33 44.07 13.83
CA LYS A 237 27.14 45.13 14.45
C LYS A 237 27.71 46.12 13.42
N ASP A 238 27.07 47.28 13.35
CA ASP A 238 27.70 48.53 12.92
C ASP A 238 27.62 49.58 14.04
N ILE A 239 28.76 50.23 14.24
CA ILE A 239 29.07 51.25 15.24
C ILE A 239 29.35 52.54 14.48
N LYS A 240 28.74 53.66 14.89
CA LYS A 240 29.35 55.01 14.90
C LYS A 240 28.77 55.78 16.10
N LYS A 241 29.55 55.98 17.17
CA LYS A 241 30.30 57.22 17.52
C LYS A 241 29.40 58.46 17.51
N GLY A 242 29.17 59.23 18.58
CA GLY A 242 29.71 59.27 19.93
C GLY A 242 29.61 60.72 20.44
N LYS A 243 29.40 60.93 21.75
CA LYS A 243 30.04 61.96 22.59
C LYS A 243 29.51 61.90 24.03
N HIS A 244 30.49 61.77 24.94
CA HIS A 244 30.57 62.11 26.36
C HIS A 244 29.41 62.87 27.02
N VAL A 245 29.04 62.48 28.25
CA VAL A 245 29.42 63.19 29.50
C VAL A 245 29.55 62.17 30.64
N THR A 246 30.61 62.34 31.43
CA THR A 246 31.09 61.60 32.60
C THR A 246 30.48 62.18 33.88
N ILE A 247 30.03 61.37 34.86
CA ILE A 247 30.12 61.68 36.31
C ILE A 247 30.30 60.38 37.12
N ASN A 248 31.23 60.44 38.07
CA ASN A 248 31.81 59.40 38.93
C ASN A 248 30.90 58.81 40.01
N GLY A 249 31.31 57.64 40.52
CA GLY A 249 30.85 57.08 41.78
C GLY A 249 31.74 55.93 42.31
N LYS A 250 32.87 56.32 42.93
CA LYS A 250 33.83 55.56 43.76
C LYS A 250 34.81 54.60 43.08
#